data_AF-A0A353DUL8-F1
#
_entry.id   AF-A0A353DUL8-F1
#
_cell.length_a   1.000
_cell.length_b   1.000
_cell.length_c   1.000
_cell.angle_alpha   90.00
_cell.angle_beta   90.00
_cell.angle_gamma   90.00
#
_symmetry.space_group_name_H-M   'P 1'
#
loop_
_entity.id
_entity.type
_entity.pdbx_description
1 polymer ?
#
loop_
_entity_poly.entity_id
_entity_poly.type
_entity_poly.pdbx_seq_one_letter_code
_entity_poly.pdbx_strand_id
1 'polypeptide(L)'
;MSADPHPQSMSTGHLSRRHFFHRAGGGFLGAALGGIWAEGGEIKDALLGPHFNPRAKSVIFLFMCGGVSHIDTFDPKGNRHAGQFID
;
A
#
# COMPACT_ATOMS: atom_id res chain seq x y z
N MET A 1 -14.35 48.93 32.11
CA MET A 1 -15.45 48.09 31.58
C MET A 1 -14.89 47.27 30.42
N SER A 2 -14.08 46.27 30.75
CA SER A 2 -13.44 45.36 29.81
C SER A 2 -14.13 44.01 29.96
N ALA A 3 -14.85 43.58 28.92
CA ALA A 3 -15.45 42.26 28.88
C ALA A 3 -14.36 41.22 28.59
N ASP A 4 -14.21 40.25 29.48
CA ASP A 4 -13.37 39.08 29.24
C ASP A 4 -14.03 38.17 28.18
N PRO A 5 -13.31 37.70 27.15
CA PRO A 5 -13.84 36.72 26.22
C PRO A 5 -13.86 35.33 26.89
N HIS A 6 -15.05 34.77 27.04
CA HIS A 6 -15.25 33.41 27.53
C HIS A 6 -14.51 32.41 26.61
N PRO A 7 -13.66 31.51 27.14
CA PRO A 7 -13.04 30.46 26.35
C PRO A 7 -14.12 29.54 25.77
N GLN A 8 -14.23 29.50 24.45
CA GLN A 8 -15.10 28.59 23.72
C GLN A 8 -14.69 27.15 24.04
N SER A 9 -15.52 26.45 24.82
CA SER A 9 -15.37 25.01 25.07
C SER A 9 -15.38 24.26 23.74
N MET A 10 -14.26 23.63 23.38
CA MET A 10 -14.20 22.72 22.23
C MET A 10 -15.10 21.52 22.53
N SER A 11 -16.26 21.45 21.88
CA SER A 11 -17.11 20.27 21.85
C SER A 11 -16.29 19.09 21.30
N THR A 12 -15.85 18.21 22.19
CA THR A 12 -15.23 16.92 21.82
C THR A 12 -16.34 16.00 21.31
N GLY A 13 -16.72 16.22 20.06
CA GLY A 13 -17.81 15.51 19.40
C GLY A 13 -17.63 14.00 19.45
N HIS A 14 -18.53 13.31 20.15
CA HIS A 14 -18.59 11.86 20.20
C HIS A 14 -18.90 11.30 18.80
N LEU A 15 -17.90 10.75 18.12
CA LEU A 15 -18.07 10.08 16.83
C LEU A 15 -18.90 8.81 17.02
N SER A 16 -20.18 8.87 16.62
CA SER A 16 -21.05 7.69 16.64
C SER A 16 -20.44 6.58 15.76
N ARG A 17 -20.41 5.35 16.28
CA ARG A 17 -19.94 4.14 15.56
C ARG A 17 -20.57 4.03 14.18
N ARG A 18 -21.88 4.29 14.07
CA ARG A 18 -22.61 4.25 12.80
C ARG A 18 -22.08 5.28 11.81
N HIS A 19 -21.81 6.50 12.28
CA HIS A 19 -21.24 7.56 11.44
C HIS A 19 -19.82 7.22 10.99
N PHE A 20 -19.02 6.64 11.89
CA PHE A 20 -17.69 6.13 11.55
C PHE A 20 -17.73 5.07 10.45
N PHE A 21 -18.54 4.01 10.61
CA PHE A 21 -18.64 2.94 9.60
C PHE A 21 -19.20 3.45 8.27
N HIS A 22 -20.18 4.34 8.31
CA HIS A 22 -20.73 4.94 7.09
C HIS A 22 -19.67 5.76 6.33
N ARG A 23 -18.88 6.56 7.05
CA ARG A 23 -17.81 7.37 6.44
C ARG A 23 -16.64 6.53 5.96
N ALA A 24 -16.22 5.55 6.75
CA ALA A 24 -15.14 4.64 6.40
C ALA A 24 -15.51 3.80 5.18
N GLY A 25 -16.69 3.19 5.17
CA GLY A 25 -17.20 2.38 4.06
C GLY A 25 -17.40 3.21 2.79
N GLY A 26 -18.03 4.37 2.89
CA GLY A 26 -18.24 5.27 1.74
C GLY A 26 -16.93 5.81 1.16
N GLY A 27 -15.97 6.18 2.00
CA GLY A 27 -14.65 6.64 1.56
C GLY A 27 -13.84 5.53 0.89
N PHE A 28 -13.82 4.33 1.47
CA PHE A 28 -13.14 3.18 0.88
C PHE A 28 -13.73 2.78 -0.47
N LEU A 29 -15.06 2.67 -0.55
CA LEU A 29 -15.75 2.35 -1.80
C LEU A 29 -15.52 3.44 -2.86
N GLY A 30 -15.56 4.72 -2.47
CA GLY A 30 -15.28 5.84 -3.37
C GLY A 30 -13.85 5.80 -3.93
N ALA A 31 -12.85 5.47 -3.11
CA ALA A 31 -11.47 5.30 -3.56
C ALA A 31 -11.31 4.09 -4.50
N ALA A 32 -11.96 2.97 -4.19
CA ALA A 32 -11.94 1.78 -5.03
C ALA A 32 -12.58 2.04 -6.40
N LEU A 33 -13.75 2.69 -6.42
CA LEU A 33 -14.44 3.06 -7.66
C LEU A 33 -13.62 4.07 -8.48
N GLY A 34 -12.99 5.05 -7.82
CA GLY A 34 -12.08 5.99 -8.45
C GLY A 34 -10.89 5.30 -9.13
N GLY A 35 -10.33 4.26 -8.51
CA GLY A 35 -9.28 3.43 -9.11
C GLY A 35 -9.75 2.71 -10.38
N ILE A 36 -10.94 2.11 -10.37
CA ILE A 36 -11.52 1.40 -11.52
C ILE A 36 -11.78 2.38 -12.69
N TRP A 37 -12.34 3.56 -12.42
CA TRP A 37 -12.59 4.56 -13.47
C TRP A 37 -11.31 5.23 -13.98
N ALA A 38 -10.31 5.40 -13.11
CA ALA A 38 -8.98 5.83 -13.53
C ALA A 38 -8.36 4.83 -14.50
N GLU A 39 -8.37 3.53 -14.18
CA GLU A 39 -7.87 2.46 -15.06
C GLU A 39 -8.67 2.34 -16.36
N GLY A 40 -9.99 2.57 -16.30
CA GLY A 40 -10.88 2.60 -17.47
C GLY A 40 -10.75 3.85 -18.36
N GLY A 41 -9.96 4.85 -17.97
CA GLY A 41 -9.76 6.08 -18.74
C GLY A 41 -10.90 7.10 -18.66
N GLU A 42 -11.85 6.91 -17.74
CA GLU A 42 -13.01 7.81 -17.54
C GLU A 42 -12.64 9.10 -16.79
N ILE A 43 -11.53 9.06 -16.03
CA ILE A 43 -10.99 10.22 -15.30
C ILE A 43 -9.83 10.82 -16.10
N LYS A 44 -9.99 12.06 -16.55
CA LYS A 44 -8.93 12.83 -17.22
C LYS A 44 -7.75 13.04 -16.29
N ASP A 45 -6.53 12.83 -16.80
CA ASP A 45 -5.26 13.02 -16.10
C ASP A 45 -5.15 12.25 -14.77
N ALA A 46 -5.78 11.07 -14.69
CA ALA A 46 -5.64 10.21 -13.52
C ALA A 46 -4.18 9.78 -13.31
N LEU A 47 -3.67 9.96 -12.09
CA LEU A 47 -2.31 9.58 -11.72
C LEU A 47 -2.24 8.07 -11.49
N LEU A 48 -1.99 7.34 -12.57
CA LEU A 48 -1.91 5.89 -12.59
C LEU A 48 -0.47 5.41 -12.44
N GLY A 49 -0.26 4.45 -11.53
CA GLY A 49 1.01 3.79 -11.35
C GLY A 49 2.01 4.54 -10.45
N PRO A 50 3.23 4.00 -10.32
CA PRO A 50 4.26 4.60 -9.48
C PRO A 50 4.79 5.90 -10.07
N HIS A 51 5.16 6.85 -9.20
CA HIS A 51 5.78 8.12 -9.60
C HIS A 51 7.11 7.93 -10.36
N PHE A 52 7.80 6.81 -10.12
CA PHE A 52 9.06 6.47 -10.78
C PHE A 52 8.91 5.20 -11.62
N ASN A 53 9.65 5.14 -12.73
CA ASN A 53 9.69 3.97 -13.57
C ASN A 53 10.28 2.77 -12.79
N PRO A 54 9.56 1.63 -12.70
CA PRO A 54 10.07 0.45 -12.00
C PRO A 54 11.36 -0.06 -12.65
N ARG A 55 12.41 -0.23 -11.83
CA ARG A 55 13.71 -0.75 -12.28
C ARG A 55 13.74 -2.28 -12.40
N ALA A 56 12.91 -2.97 -11.63
CA ALA A 56 12.82 -4.42 -11.61
C ALA A 56 11.48 -4.88 -12.19
N LYS A 57 11.53 -5.88 -13.08
CA LYS A 57 10.33 -6.49 -13.68
C LYS A 57 9.66 -7.50 -12.74
N SER A 58 10.44 -8.20 -11.92
CA SER A 58 9.96 -9.24 -11.00
C SER A 58 10.84 -9.29 -9.76
N VAL A 59 10.22 -9.56 -8.62
CA VAL A 59 10.89 -9.72 -7.32
C VAL A 59 10.49 -11.08 -6.77
N ILE A 60 11.47 -11.94 -6.51
CA ILE A 60 11.25 -13.23 -5.84
C ILE A 60 11.62 -13.04 -4.37
N PHE A 61 10.62 -13.12 -3.48
CA PHE A 61 10.84 -13.06 -2.04
C PHE A 61 10.96 -14.48 -1.47
N LEU A 62 12.13 -14.81 -0.94
CA LEU A 62 12.42 -16.11 -0.35
C LEU A 62 12.37 -15.99 1.18
N PHE A 63 11.39 -16.63 1.82
CA PHE A 63 11.31 -16.71 3.28
C PHE A 63 11.97 -18.01 3.77
N MET A 64 13.12 -17.90 4.42
CA MET A 64 13.90 -19.03 4.92
C MET A 64 14.01 -18.96 6.45
N CYS A 65 13.67 -20.05 7.13
CA CYS A 65 13.84 -20.16 8.57
C CYS A 65 15.34 -20.18 8.90
N GLY A 66 15.85 -19.18 9.65
CA GLY A 66 17.27 -19.05 9.96
C GLY A 66 18.10 -18.21 8.99
N GLY A 67 17.48 -17.65 7.95
CA GLY A 67 18.15 -16.82 6.94
C GLY A 67 18.85 -17.62 5.84
N VAL A 68 19.30 -16.91 4.81
CA VAL A 68 20.14 -17.46 3.74
C VAL A 68 21.55 -17.69 4.26
N SER A 69 22.16 -18.84 3.98
CA SER A 69 23.59 -19.01 4.28
C SER A 69 24.41 -18.14 3.31
N HIS A 70 25.62 -17.73 3.71
CA HIS A 70 26.51 -17.00 2.80
C HIS A 70 26.78 -17.82 1.52
N ILE A 71 26.90 -19.15 1.65
CA ILE A 71 27.06 -20.06 0.51
C ILE A 71 25.88 -19.96 -0.48
N ASP A 72 24.66 -19.74 0.01
CA ASP A 72 23.45 -19.63 -0.83
C ASP A 72 23.26 -18.23 -1.43
N THR A 73 23.94 -17.21 -0.90
CA THR A 73 23.53 -15.83 -1.18
C THR A 73 24.21 -15.25 -2.43
N PHE A 74 25.48 -15.56 -2.72
CA PHE A 74 26.20 -14.89 -3.83
C PHE A 74 27.35 -15.70 -4.45
N ASP A 75 27.28 -17.04 -4.44
CA ASP A 75 28.24 -17.86 -5.19
C ASP A 75 27.66 -18.22 -6.57
N PRO A 76 28.29 -17.82 -7.70
CA PRO A 76 27.86 -18.29 -9.01
C PRO A 76 28.12 -19.79 -9.13
N LYS A 77 27.15 -20.60 -8.67
CA LYS A 77 27.16 -22.03 -8.92
C LYS A 77 27.12 -22.27 -10.43
N GLY A 78 27.96 -23.17 -10.93
CA GLY A 78 27.90 -23.56 -12.34
C GLY A 78 26.49 -24.03 -12.72
N ASN A 79 25.91 -23.45 -13.78
CA ASN A 79 24.53 -23.72 -14.20
C ASN A 79 24.31 -25.09 -14.86
N ARG A 80 25.27 -26.01 -14.78
CA ARG A 80 25.26 -27.28 -15.53
C ARG A 80 24.00 -28.12 -15.26
N HIS A 81 23.44 -28.04 -14.06
CA HIS A 81 22.25 -28.80 -13.65
C HIS A 81 21.12 -27.90 -13.14
N ALA A 82 21.14 -26.60 -13.47
CA ALA A 82 20.09 -25.68 -13.04
C ALA A 82 18.75 -26.07 -13.68
N GLY A 83 17.78 -26.51 -12.88
CA GLY A 83 16.46 -26.95 -13.35
C GLY A 83 16.38 -28.40 -13.85
N GLN A 84 17.44 -29.19 -13.67
CA GLN A 84 17.43 -30.62 -13.98
C GLN A 84 17.37 -31.43 -12.69
N PHE A 85 16.48 -32.43 -12.64
CA PHE A 85 16.52 -33.44 -11.59
C PHE A 85 17.76 -34.30 -11.81
N ILE A 86 18.66 -34.30 -10.82
CA ILE A 86 19.76 -35.25 -10.76
C ILE A 86 19.17 -36.50 -10.12
N ASP A 87 19.16 -37.59 -10.89
CA ASP A 87 18.79 -38.94 -10.45
C ASP A 87 19.91 -39.57 -9.62
#